data_AF-A0A1L6ZLH5-F1
#
_entry.id   AF-A0A1L6ZLH5-F1
#
_cell.length_a   1.000
_cell.length_b   1.000
_cell.length_c   1.000
_cell.angle_alpha   90.00
_cell.angle_beta   90.00
_cell.angle_gamma   90.00
#
_symmetry.space_group_name_H-M   'P 1'
#
loop_
_entity.id
_entity.type
_entity.pdbx_description
1 polymer ?
#
loop_
_entity_poly.entity_id
_entity_poly.type
_entity_poly.pdbx_seq_one_letter_code
_entity_poly.pdbx_strand_id
1 'polypeptide(L)'
;MRKRTSVFKSIDNAGITAEMICIEQLQKRLMKALESADTNTALAAHKDIAESLNQIQRYESQAKVHLLKQAARITKIKYPKSLKNRLRGLI
;
A
#
# COMPACT_ATOMS: atom_id res chain seq x y z
N MET A 1 -19.48 11.48 -21.01
CA MET A 1 -18.87 11.00 -19.74
C MET A 1 -17.63 10.16 -20.05
N ARG A 2 -16.41 10.67 -19.81
CA ARG A 2 -15.18 9.88 -19.95
C ARG A 2 -15.00 8.97 -18.73
N LYS A 3 -15.04 7.66 -18.96
CA LYS A 3 -14.74 6.58 -18.02
C LYS A 3 -13.39 6.81 -17.32
N ARG A 4 -13.40 7.30 -16.07
CA ARG A 4 -12.22 7.40 -15.17
C ARG A 4 -11.93 6.06 -14.47
N THR A 5 -12.02 4.92 -15.17
CA THR A 5 -12.18 3.61 -14.51
C THR A 5 -10.95 2.70 -14.46
N SER A 6 -9.74 3.13 -14.82
CA SER A 6 -8.60 2.17 -14.85
C SER A 6 -7.30 2.58 -14.16
N VAL A 7 -7.11 3.83 -13.74
CA VAL A 7 -5.82 4.25 -13.14
C VAL A 7 -5.73 3.89 -11.65
N PHE A 8 -6.86 3.72 -10.96
CA PHE A 8 -6.91 3.39 -9.53
C PHE A 8 -6.97 1.89 -9.22
N LYS A 9 -6.88 1.02 -10.24
CA LYS A 9 -7.07 -0.44 -10.10
C LYS A 9 -5.81 -1.21 -9.68
N SER A 10 -4.71 -0.52 -9.35
CA SER A 10 -3.44 -1.15 -8.97
C SER A 10 -2.93 -0.75 -7.59
N ILE A 11 -3.81 -0.24 -6.72
CA ILE A 11 -3.55 -0.34 -5.27
C ILE A 11 -3.70 -1.83 -4.95
N ASP A 12 -2.80 -2.37 -4.13
CA ASP A 12 -2.84 -3.77 -3.68
C ASP A 12 -4.00 -3.98 -2.68
N ASN A 13 -5.22 -3.63 -3.13
CA ASN A 13 -6.45 -3.66 -2.36
C ASN A 13 -6.74 -5.07 -1.86
N ALA A 14 -6.31 -6.09 -2.59
CA ALA A 14 -6.43 -7.49 -2.17
C ALA A 14 -5.58 -7.78 -0.93
N GLY A 15 -4.30 -7.37 -0.94
CA GLY A 15 -3.40 -7.50 0.21
C GLY A 15 -3.90 -6.72 1.42
N ILE A 16 -4.29 -5.45 1.24
CA ILE A 16 -4.85 -4.62 2.32
C ILE A 16 -6.14 -5.22 2.88
N THR A 17 -7.05 -5.70 2.02
CA THR A 17 -8.31 -6.33 2.46
C THR A 17 -8.05 -7.62 3.25
N ALA A 18 -7.09 -8.43 2.83
CA ALA A 18 -6.72 -9.65 3.55
C ALA A 18 -6.17 -9.33 4.95
N GLU A 19 -5.28 -8.33 5.07
CA GLU A 19 -4.77 -7.88 6.36
C GLU A 19 -5.86 -7.30 7.26
N MET A 20 -6.83 -6.55 6.70
CA MET A 20 -7.98 -6.05 7.48
C MET A 20 -8.84 -7.19 8.05
N ILE A 21 -9.12 -8.23 7.24
CA ILE A 21 -9.85 -9.42 7.71
C ILE A 21 -9.06 -10.14 8.81
N CYS A 22 -7.73 -10.24 8.66
CA CYS A 22 -6.84 -10.81 9.67
C CYS A 22 -6.95 -10.04 10.99
N ILE A 23 -6.86 -8.71 10.94
CA ILE A 23 -6.97 -7.84 12.11
C ILE A 23 -8.31 -8.03 12.82
N GLU A 24 -9.43 -8.14 12.11
CA GLU A 24 -10.74 -8.40 12.74
C GLU A 24 -10.77 -9.72 13.52
N GLN A 25 -10.13 -10.77 13.01
CA GLN A 25 -10.04 -12.05 13.70
C GLN A 25 -9.12 -11.97 14.92
N LEU A 26 -7.98 -11.30 14.79
CA LEU A 26 -7.03 -11.09 15.88
C LEU A 26 -7.62 -10.21 16.99
N GLN A 27 -8.42 -9.20 16.66
CA GLN A 27 -9.15 -8.39 17.64
C GLN A 27 -10.15 -9.22 18.44
N LYS A 28 -10.90 -10.12 17.79
CA LYS A 28 -11.78 -11.07 18.50
C LYS A 28 -11.00 -11.99 19.44
N ARG A 29 -9.82 -12.46 19.01
CA ARG A 29 -8.94 -13.29 19.85
C ARG A 29 -8.39 -12.51 21.04
N LEU A 30 -7.98 -11.26 20.83
CA LEU A 30 -7.53 -10.35 21.88
C LEU A 30 -8.63 -10.12 22.92
N MET A 31 -9.86 -9.79 22.48
CA MET A 31 -10.99 -9.57 23.39
C MET A 31 -11.27 -10.81 24.25
N LYS A 32 -11.33 -12.00 23.64
CA LYS A 32 -11.52 -13.26 24.38
C LYS A 32 -10.39 -13.55 25.39
N ALA A 33 -9.15 -13.25 25.02
CA ALA A 33 -8.00 -13.43 25.90
C ALA A 33 -8.06 -12.46 27.09
N LEU A 34 -8.45 -11.21 26.86
CA LEU A 34 -8.66 -10.21 27.90
C LEU A 34 -9.81 -10.61 28.85
N GLU A 35 -10.95 -11.08 28.31
CA GLU A 35 -12.08 -11.59 29.09
C GLU A 35 -11.69 -12.78 29.99
N SER A 36 -10.76 -13.61 29.52
CA SER A 36 -10.27 -14.80 30.23
C SER A 36 -9.04 -14.53 31.12
N ALA A 37 -8.60 -13.26 31.22
CA ALA A 37 -7.36 -12.85 31.88
C ALA A 37 -6.08 -13.57 31.38
N ASP A 38 -6.10 -14.11 30.16
CA ASP A 38 -4.94 -14.74 29.52
C ASP A 38 -4.05 -13.66 28.88
N THR A 39 -3.16 -13.13 29.72
CA THR A 39 -2.24 -12.04 29.35
C THR A 39 -1.23 -12.45 28.27
N ASN A 40 -0.85 -13.73 28.20
CA ASN A 40 0.10 -14.22 27.19
C ASN A 40 -0.54 -14.23 25.80
N THR A 41 -1.75 -14.76 25.70
CA THR A 41 -2.50 -14.78 24.44
C THR A 41 -2.90 -13.37 24.01
N ALA A 42 -3.26 -12.50 24.96
CA ALA A 42 -3.57 -11.10 24.67
C ALA A 42 -2.35 -10.36 24.10
N LEU A 43 -1.17 -10.53 24.71
CA LEU A 43 0.07 -9.91 24.22
C LEU A 43 0.46 -10.43 22.84
N ALA A 44 0.33 -11.73 22.59
CA ALA A 44 0.60 -12.32 21.27
C ALA A 44 -0.34 -11.74 20.20
N ALA A 45 -1.65 -11.76 20.44
CA ALA A 45 -2.63 -11.21 19.51
C ALA A 45 -2.41 -9.71 19.23
N HIS A 46 -2.02 -8.92 20.25
CA HIS A 46 -1.69 -7.52 20.06
C HIS A 46 -0.46 -7.30 19.17
N LYS A 47 0.58 -8.13 19.31
CA LYS A 47 1.78 -8.07 18.45
C LYS A 47 1.43 -8.41 17.00
N ASP A 48 0.62 -9.45 16.80
CA ASP A 48 0.17 -9.87 15.46
C ASP A 48 -0.64 -8.75 14.77
N ILE A 49 -1.53 -8.07 15.52
CA ILE A 49 -2.28 -6.91 14.99
C ILE A 49 -1.33 -5.79 14.54
N ALA A 50 -0.30 -5.48 15.34
CA ALA A 50 0.66 -4.45 14.99
C ALA A 50 1.47 -4.81 13.73
N GLU A 51 1.78 -6.09 13.52
CA GLU A 51 2.45 -6.56 12.31
C GLU A 51 1.57 -6.38 11.07
N SER A 52 0.31 -6.81 11.12
CA SER A 52 -0.66 -6.60 10.03
C SER A 52 -0.86 -5.12 9.70
N LEU A 53 -0.92 -4.24 10.70
CA LEU A 53 -1.01 -2.79 10.48
C LEU A 53 0.22 -2.22 9.78
N ASN A 54 1.42 -2.66 10.17
CA ASN A 54 2.66 -2.28 9.49
C ASN A 54 2.67 -2.75 8.03
N GLN A 55 2.13 -3.93 7.76
CA GLN A 55 2.05 -4.48 6.42
C GLN A 55 1.06 -3.69 5.53
N ILE A 56 -0.09 -3.27 6.07
CA ILE A 56 -1.01 -2.33 5.40
C ILE A 56 -0.28 -1.04 5.03
N GLN A 57 0.47 -0.44 5.96
CA GLN A 57 1.20 0.80 5.71
C GLN A 57 2.27 0.64 4.61
N ARG A 58 2.90 -0.54 4.53
CA ARG A 58 3.84 -0.87 3.43
C ARG A 58 3.11 -0.93 2.09
N TYR A 59 1.95 -1.58 2.01
CA TYR A 59 1.16 -1.63 0.79
C TYR A 59 0.71 -0.23 0.34
N GLU A 60 0.25 0.61 1.27
CA GLU A 60 -0.11 2.00 0.97
C GLU A 60 1.08 2.81 0.45
N SER A 61 2.25 2.64 1.06
CA SER A 61 3.49 3.31 0.63
C SER A 61 3.92 2.88 -0.78
N GLN A 62 3.84 1.58 -1.09
CA GLN A 62 4.12 1.05 -2.42
C GLN A 62 3.13 1.58 -3.46
N ALA A 63 1.84 1.64 -3.14
CA ALA A 63 0.82 2.22 -3.99
C ALA A 63 1.08 3.71 -4.26
N LYS A 64 1.48 4.48 -3.23
CA LYS A 64 1.87 5.89 -3.38
C LYS A 64 3.08 6.05 -4.30
N VAL A 65 4.13 5.24 -4.12
CA VAL A 65 5.32 5.25 -5.01
C VAL A 65 4.92 4.89 -6.45
N HIS A 66 4.03 3.92 -6.64
CA HIS A 66 3.54 3.54 -7.96
C HIS A 66 2.79 4.70 -8.63
N LEU A 67 1.89 5.37 -7.91
CA LEU A 67 1.17 6.55 -8.40
C LEU A 67 2.13 7.71 -8.72
N LEU A 68 3.14 7.95 -7.88
CA LEU A 68 4.18 8.94 -8.15
C LEU A 68 4.99 8.61 -9.41
N LYS A 69 5.35 7.34 -9.63
CA LYS A 69 6.01 6.90 -10.87
C LYS A 69 5.10 7.06 -12.10
N GLN A 70 3.82 6.74 -11.99
CA GLN A 70 2.86 6.96 -13.07
C GLN A 70 2.67 8.46 -13.36
N ALA A 71 2.55 9.29 -12.32
CA ALA A 71 2.45 10.75 -12.45
C ALA A 71 3.75 11.35 -13.03
N ALA A 72 4.92 10.86 -12.64
CA ALA A 72 6.19 11.25 -13.25
C ALA A 72 6.28 10.85 -14.73
N ARG A 73 5.63 9.76 -15.16
CA ARG A 73 5.47 9.40 -16.58
C ARG A 73 4.53 10.34 -17.35
N ILE A 74 3.77 11.22 -16.69
CA ILE A 74 2.87 12.20 -17.33
C ILE A 74 3.63 13.39 -17.93
N THR A 75 4.87 13.68 -17.54
CA THR A 75 5.73 14.61 -18.26
C THR A 75 6.77 13.86 -19.08
N LYS A 76 6.32 13.10 -20.08
CA LYS A 76 7.16 12.88 -21.28
C LYS A 76 7.40 14.26 -21.91
N ILE A 77 8.44 14.95 -21.46
CA ILE A 77 8.88 16.22 -22.06
C ILE A 77 9.27 15.89 -23.49
N LYS A 78 8.47 16.37 -24.43
CA LYS A 78 8.75 16.21 -25.86
C LYS A 78 9.80 17.25 -26.22
N TYR A 79 11.06 16.92 -25.99
CA TYR A 79 12.17 17.80 -26.32
C TYR A 79 12.20 18.08 -27.83
N PRO A 80 12.34 19.35 -28.27
CA PRO A 80 12.59 19.66 -29.68
C PRO A 80 13.87 18.96 -30.16
N LYS A 81 13.94 18.60 -31.45
CA LYS A 81 15.05 17.81 -32.02
C LYS A 81 16.43 18.40 -31.71
N SER A 82 16.54 19.73 -31.67
CA SER A 82 17.76 20.47 -31.30
C SER A 82 18.24 20.18 -29.87
N LEU A 83 17.33 20.10 -28.90
CA LEU A 83 17.64 19.77 -27.52
C LEU A 83 17.91 18.27 -27.34
N LYS A 84 17.16 17.42 -28.06
CA LYS A 84 17.27 15.96 -27.96
C LYS A 84 18.64 15.45 -28.43
N ASN A 85 19.24 16.08 -29.43
CA ASN A 85 20.60 15.77 -29.89
C ASN A 85 21.66 16.22 -28.88
N ARG A 86 21.44 17.34 -28.18
CA ARG A 86 22.35 17.84 -27.13
C ARG A 86 22.29 17.03 -25.83
N LEU A 87 21.13 16.45 -25.52
CA LEU A 87 20.92 15.62 -24.33
C LEU A 87 21.19 14.13 -24.57
N ARG A 88 21.66 13.75 -25.77
CA ARG A 88 21.91 12.35 -26.14
C ARG A 88 23.12 11.85 -25.34
N GLY A 89 22.87 11.01 -24.32
CA GLY A 89 23.86 10.54 -23.35
C GLY A 89 23.62 11.01 -21.90
N LEU A 90 22.68 11.94 -21.69
CA LEU A 90 22.23 12.41 -20.37
C LEU A 90 20.82 11.91 -20.00
N ILE A 91 20.09 11.36 -20.98
CA ILE A 91 18.76 10.74 -20.84
C ILE A 91 18.88 9.25 -21.11
#